data_AF-A0A842WP22-F1
#
_entry.id   AF-A0A842WP22-F1
#
_cell.length_a   1.000
_cell.length_b   1.000
_cell.length_c   1.000
_cell.angle_alpha   90.00
_cell.angle_beta   90.00
_cell.angle_gamma   90.00
#
_symmetry.space_group_name_H-M   'P 1'
#
loop_
_entity.id
_entity.type
_entity.pdbx_description
1 polymer ?
#
loop_
_entity_poly.entity_id
_entity_poly.type
_entity_poly.pdbx_seq_one_letter_code
_entity_poly.pdbx_strand_id
1 'polypeptide(L)' 'MKKLLGDLGIEVTKDNKSAIDKKLHYWLSVDYPNCAATWKMVRKRLKEDGDGFRDRLREVLAEFIPEE' A
#
# COMPACT_ATOMS: atom_id res chain seq x y z
N MET A 1 6.85 4.19 -2.28
CA MET A 1 5.42 4.39 -2.48
C MET A 1 5.06 4.30 -3.94
N LYS A 2 5.16 5.39 -4.73
CA LYS A 2 4.64 5.42 -6.12
C LYS A 2 5.13 4.29 -7.02
N LYS A 3 6.43 4.00 -7.01
CA LYS A 3 6.98 2.92 -7.86
C LYS A 3 6.43 1.54 -7.50
N LEU A 4 6.16 1.27 -6.22
CA LEU A 4 5.68 -0.03 -5.75
C LEU A 4 4.18 -0.20 -5.98
N LEU A 5 3.42 0.86 -5.73
CA LEU A 5 2.00 0.91 -6.05
C LEU A 5 1.77 0.84 -7.57
N GLY A 6 2.59 1.54 -8.36
CA GLY A 6 2.55 1.44 -9.83
C GLY A 6 2.91 0.06 -10.36
N ASP A 7 3.84 -0.64 -9.72
CA ASP A 7 4.18 -2.04 -10.05
C ASP A 7 3.01 -3.00 -9.77
N LEU A 8 2.11 -2.63 -8.86
CA LEU A 8 0.85 -3.33 -8.56
C LEU A 8 -0.32 -2.88 -9.46
N GLY A 9 -0.11 -1.94 -10.38
CA GLY A 9 -1.18 -1.35 -11.19
C GLY A 9 -2.06 -0.33 -10.45
N ILE A 10 -1.62 0.15 -9.27
CA ILE A 10 -2.39 1.10 -8.46
C ILE A 10 -2.02 2.52 -8.87
N GLU A 11 -3.00 3.28 -9.35
CA GLU A 11 -2.81 4.67 -9.73
C GLU A 11 -2.95 5.62 -8.53
N VAL A 12 -1.81 6.19 -8.11
CA VAL A 12 -1.77 7.15 -6.99
C VAL A 12 -1.99 8.57 -7.52
N THR A 13 -3.21 9.06 -7.39
CA THR A 13 -3.60 10.46 -7.62
C THR A 13 -3.53 11.28 -6.33
N LYS A 14 -3.71 12.60 -6.40
CA LYS A 14 -3.70 13.47 -5.21
C LYS A 14 -4.90 13.22 -4.29
N ASP A 15 -6.01 12.75 -4.84
CA ASP A 15 -7.26 12.52 -4.12
C ASP A 15 -7.21 11.22 -3.31
N ASN A 16 -6.88 10.12 -3.98
CA ASN A 16 -6.79 8.79 -3.37
C ASN A 16 -5.49 8.53 -2.60
N LYS A 17 -4.42 9.32 -2.76
CA LYS A 17 -3.18 9.17 -1.96
C LYS A 17 -3.47 9.16 -0.45
N SER A 18 -4.34 10.05 0.03
CA SER A 18 -4.66 10.15 1.46
C SER A 18 -5.47 8.94 1.94
N ALA A 19 -6.37 8.44 1.09
CA ALA A 19 -7.15 7.22 1.35
C ALA A 19 -6.25 5.98 1.41
N ILE A 20 -5.32 5.84 0.47
CA ILE A 20 -4.34 4.75 0.42
C ILE A 20 -3.48 4.74 1.69
N ASP A 21 -2.91 5.89 2.08
CA ASP A 21 -2.13 5.97 3.32
C ASP A 21 -2.98 5.58 4.54
N LYS A 22 -4.20 6.12 4.70
CA LYS A 22 -5.09 5.73 5.81
C LYS A 22 -5.38 4.23 5.83
N LYS A 23 -5.66 3.64 4.67
CA LYS A 23 -5.98 2.21 4.56
C LYS A 23 -4.77 1.34 4.89
N LEU A 24 -3.56 1.73 4.46
CA LEU A 24 -2.32 1.07 4.86
C LEU A 24 -2.02 1.20 6.34
N HIS A 25 -2.24 2.38 6.92
CA HIS A 25 -2.11 2.62 8.36
C HIS A 25 -3.03 1.71 9.16
N TYR A 26 -4.31 1.63 8.76
CA TYR A 26 -5.29 0.74 9.39
C TYR A 26 -4.90 -0.73 9.24
N TRP A 27 -4.54 -1.15 8.03
CA TRP A 27 -4.17 -2.54 7.74
C TRP A 27 -2.89 -2.99 8.45
N LEU A 28 -1.89 -2.11 8.56
CA LEU A 28 -0.64 -2.39 9.26
C LEU A 28 -0.72 -2.11 10.76
N SER A 29 -1.87 -1.61 11.23
CA SER A 29 -2.08 -1.16 12.61
C SER A 29 -0.98 -0.19 13.08
N VAL A 30 -0.56 0.71 12.19
CA VAL A 30 0.47 1.73 12.45
C VAL A 30 -0.21 3.06 12.73
N ASP A 31 0.19 3.72 13.82
CA ASP A 31 -0.33 5.03 14.21
C ASP A 31 -0.12 6.08 13.11
N TYR A 32 -1.21 6.70 12.67
CA TYR A 32 -1.17 7.84 11.76
C TYR A 32 -0.78 9.10 12.55
N PRO A 33 0.09 10.00 12.06
CA PRO A 33 0.54 10.21 10.67
C PRO A 33 1.92 9.62 10.35
N ASN A 34 2.29 8.47 10.91
CA ASN A 34 3.63 7.92 10.71
C ASN A 34 3.80 7.12 9.40
N CYS A 35 3.54 7.76 8.26
CA CYS A 35 3.64 7.12 6.93
C CYS A 35 5.02 6.47 6.71
N ALA A 36 6.09 7.09 7.19
CA ALA A 36 7.44 6.54 7.06
C ALA A 36 7.59 5.17 7.74
N ALA A 37 7.01 5.00 8.94
CA ALA A 37 7.00 3.71 9.64
C ALA A 37 6.19 2.66 8.89
N THR A 38 5.00 3.03 8.40
CA THR A 38 4.12 2.18 7.58
C THR A 38 4.86 1.67 6.34
N TRP A 39 5.47 2.55 5.56
CA TRP A 39 6.21 2.19 4.35
C TRP A 39 7.47 1.36 4.63
N LYS A 40 8.11 1.58 5.78
CA LYS A 40 9.26 0.77 6.21
C LYS A 40 8.82 -0.66 6.52
N MET A 41 7.68 -0.85 7.18
CA MET A 41 7.09 -2.18 7.41
C MET A 41 6.67 -2.85 6.10
N VAL A 42 5.98 -2.14 5.20
CA VAL A 42 5.60 -2.64 3.87
C VAL A 42 6.81 -3.20 3.13
N ARG A 43 7.90 -2.42 3.05
CA ARG A 43 9.13 -2.86 2.37
C ARG A 43 9.79 -4.05 3.07
N LYS A 44 9.76 -4.07 4.40
CA LYS A 44 10.33 -5.18 5.18
C LYS A 44 9.55 -6.47 4.92
N ARG A 45 8.21 -6.42 5.02
CA ARG A 45 7.33 -7.55 4.73
C ARG A 45 7.42 -7.98 3.26
N LEU A 46 7.51 -7.06 2.31
CA LEU A 46 7.75 -7.44 0.90
C LEU A 46 9.09 -8.16 0.68
N LYS A 47 10.09 -7.88 1.51
CA LYS A 47 11.38 -8.59 1.45
C LYS A 47 11.31 -9.96 2.16
N GLU A 48 10.51 -10.09 3.21
CA GLU A 48 10.37 -11.32 4.01
C GLU A 48 9.32 -12.29 3.42
N ASP A 49 8.10 -11.82 3.16
CA ASP A 49 6.97 -12.57 2.60
C ASP A 49 6.96 -12.61 1.06
N GLY A 50 7.70 -11.71 0.39
CA GLY A 50 7.78 -11.67 -1.06
C GLY A 50 6.42 -11.44 -1.72
N ASP A 51 5.94 -12.48 -2.41
CA ASP A 51 4.74 -12.46 -3.25
C ASP A 51 3.43 -12.48 -2.45
N GLY A 52 3.38 -13.20 -1.31
CA GLY A 52 2.15 -13.33 -0.52
C GLY A 52 1.71 -12.01 0.11
N PHE A 53 2.65 -11.18 0.54
CA PHE A 53 2.33 -9.84 1.00
C PHE A 53 1.94 -8.90 -0.15
N ARG A 54 2.53 -9.10 -1.33
CA ARG A 54 2.25 -8.34 -2.55
C ARG A 54 0.80 -8.55 -2.99
N ASP A 55 0.34 -9.81 -2.96
CA ASP A 55 -1.03 -10.19 -3.30
C ASP A 55 -2.04 -9.61 -2.31
N ARG A 56 -1.80 -9.74 -0.99
CA ARG A 56 -2.64 -9.10 0.03
C ARG A 56 -2.67 -7.58 -0.09
N LEU A 57 -1.53 -6.95 -0.37
CA LEU A 57 -1.45 -5.50 -0.56
C LEU A 57 -2.27 -5.06 -1.78
N ARG A 58 -2.23 -5.85 -2.86
CA ARG A 58 -3.06 -5.64 -4.05
C ARG A 58 -4.55 -5.78 -3.71
N GLU A 59 -4.94 -6.80 -2.96
CA GLU A 59 -6.33 -7.05 -2.57
C GLU A 59 -6.88 -5.92 -1.67
N VAL A 60 -6.10 -5.49 -0.68
CA VAL A 60 -6.48 -4.37 0.22
C VAL A 60 -6.66 -3.07 -0.56
N LEU A 61 -5.86 -2.85 -1.60
CA LEU A 61 -5.90 -1.66 -2.43
C LEU A 61 -6.63 -1.89 -3.77
N ALA A 62 -7.36 -2.99 -3.92
CA ALA A 62 -8.02 -3.35 -5.17
C ALA A 62 -9.06 -2.30 -5.58
N GLU A 63 -9.68 -1.63 -4.61
CA GLU A 63 -10.60 -0.50 -4.86
C GLU A 63 -9.95 0.71 -5.54
N PHE A 64 -8.61 0.79 -5.54
CA PHE A 64 -7.84 1.85 -6.21
C PHE A 64 -7.16 1.36 -7.48
N ILE A 65 -7.36 0.10 -7.87
CA ILE A 65 -6.90 -0.44 -9.14
C ILE A 65 -8.01 -0.14 -10.15
N PRO A 66 -7.74 0.65 -11.20
CA PRO A 66 -8.72 0.82 -12.27
C PRO A 66 -8.92 -0.55 -12.93
N GLU A 67 -10.14 -1.09 -12.85
CA GLU A 67 -10.56 -2.23 -13.66
C GLU A 67 -10.76 -1.69 -15.10
N GLU A 68 -10.06 -2.29 -16.07
CA GLU A 68 -10.16 -1.92 -17.50
C GLU A 68 -11.58 -2.13 -18.06
#